data_AF-A0A7J4P3B8-F1
#
_entry.id   AF-A0A7J4P3B8-F1
#
_cell.length_a   1.000
_cell.length_b   1.000
_cell.length_c   1.000
_cell.angle_alpha   90.00
_cell.angle_beta   90.00
_cell.angle_gamma   90.00
#
_symmetry.space_group_name_H-M   'P 1'
#
loop_
_entity.id
_entity.type
_entity.pdbx_description
1 polymer ?
#
loop_
_entity_poly.entity_id
_entity_poly.type
_entity_poly.pdbx_seq_one_letter_code
_entity_poly.pdbx_strand_id
1 'polypeptide(L)'
;MGCSGNNGQACGYCGHYDCGGSCTGQGSCSPGQVEYGSSCGNCGTLTRTCSSGCSWGSWQCANEGLCAPNSTQCSGSSYQRCSSGCAWQNAGTDADSDGTDYECGDSLCDNAAGVYNSTKTSPEMSCADGLDNNCDGEADCADADCAGGITGTVENGDNATVQDATVSALSGTTTQATATTNSSGKYAMAVNCGTYNLVVSREEYAPLTKENVVVPPQSQATSNFTSSSNYSLMALGSCESDCTTAGSDLIRASCDTVNGCGFYDALAAQACNLAKTGWFRNYGTTQEVECPSGIPREKSSLAATVTCGSGNLAKSSAIVLYKGKPVKLVVASCG
;
A
#
# COMPACT_ATOMS: atom_id res chain seq x y z
N MET A 1 13.33 -42.87 -100.80
CA MET A 1 12.75 -41.65 -100.21
C MET A 1 13.88 -40.98 -99.45
N GLY A 2 14.30 -39.78 -99.85
CA GLY A 2 15.37 -39.05 -99.17
C GLY A 2 14.82 -38.31 -97.96
N CYS A 3 15.53 -38.37 -96.82
CA CYS A 3 15.20 -37.56 -95.66
C CYS A 3 15.45 -36.08 -95.96
N SER A 4 14.71 -35.20 -95.28
CA SER A 4 14.95 -33.75 -95.34
C SER A 4 16.40 -33.42 -94.93
N GLY A 5 17.00 -32.41 -95.57
CA GLY A 5 18.41 -32.05 -95.38
C GLY A 5 18.77 -31.56 -93.97
N ASN A 6 17.77 -31.29 -93.13
CA ASN A 6 17.91 -30.88 -91.74
C ASN A 6 17.69 -32.03 -90.73
N ASN A 7 17.49 -33.28 -91.18
CA ASN A 7 17.25 -34.41 -90.30
C ASN A 7 18.38 -34.55 -89.25
N GLY A 8 18.01 -34.64 -87.97
CA GLY A 8 18.91 -34.69 -86.82
C GLY A 8 19.45 -33.33 -86.35
N GLN A 9 19.18 -32.23 -87.04
CA GLN A 9 19.51 -30.88 -86.54
C GLN A 9 18.58 -30.49 -85.39
N ALA A 10 19.11 -29.76 -84.41
CA ALA A 10 18.34 -29.26 -83.27
C ALA A 10 17.23 -28.29 -83.71
N CYS A 11 16.08 -28.37 -83.04
CA CYS A 11 14.93 -27.52 -83.32
C CYS A 11 14.09 -27.29 -82.06
N GLY A 12 13.51 -26.09 -81.96
CA GLY A 12 12.89 -25.64 -80.71
C GLY A 12 13.91 -25.64 -79.56
N TYR A 13 13.45 -25.99 -78.36
CA TYR A 13 14.29 -25.93 -77.16
C TYR A 13 15.09 -27.22 -76.93
N CYS A 14 14.53 -28.38 -77.31
CA CYS A 14 15.13 -29.70 -77.03
C CYS A 14 14.91 -30.74 -78.13
N GLY A 15 14.21 -30.34 -79.20
CA GLY A 15 13.82 -31.26 -80.26
C GLY A 15 14.89 -31.41 -81.32
N HIS A 16 14.65 -32.34 -82.22
CA HIS A 16 15.41 -32.53 -83.44
C HIS A 16 14.47 -32.80 -84.62
N TYR A 17 14.87 -32.37 -85.82
CA TYR A 17 14.08 -32.61 -87.03
C TYR A 17 14.12 -34.09 -87.40
N ASP A 18 12.96 -34.68 -87.68
CA ASP A 18 12.84 -36.02 -88.24
C ASP A 18 13.08 -36.03 -89.77
N CYS A 19 13.05 -37.21 -90.39
CA CYS A 19 13.24 -37.35 -91.84
C CYS A 19 12.17 -36.63 -92.68
N GLY A 20 11.00 -36.33 -92.12
CA GLY A 20 9.93 -35.56 -92.75
C GLY A 20 10.08 -34.04 -92.59
N GLY A 21 11.12 -33.57 -91.88
CA GLY A 21 11.34 -32.17 -91.57
C GLY A 21 10.48 -31.64 -90.41
N SER A 22 9.81 -32.51 -89.67
CA SER A 22 9.02 -32.14 -88.50
C SER A 22 9.88 -32.14 -87.25
N CYS A 23 9.72 -31.15 -86.39
CA CYS A 23 10.46 -31.11 -85.13
C CYS A 23 9.83 -32.05 -84.10
N THR A 24 10.59 -33.06 -83.65
CA THR A 24 10.12 -34.05 -82.67
C THR A 24 10.99 -34.03 -81.42
N GLY A 25 10.49 -34.53 -80.29
CA GLY A 25 11.25 -34.59 -79.04
C GLY A 25 11.48 -33.25 -78.33
N GLN A 26 10.68 -32.21 -78.60
CA GLN A 26 10.86 -30.88 -77.99
C GLN A 26 10.64 -30.85 -76.46
N GLY A 27 10.01 -31.87 -75.88
CA GLY A 27 9.63 -31.89 -74.45
C GLY A 27 8.39 -31.05 -74.15
N SER A 28 7.99 -31.00 -72.88
CA SER A 28 6.79 -30.29 -72.43
C SER A 28 7.06 -28.83 -72.01
N CYS A 29 8.34 -28.43 -71.92
CA CYS A 29 8.77 -27.11 -71.46
C CYS A 29 10.21 -26.80 -71.89
N SER A 30 10.60 -25.53 -71.84
CA SER A 30 11.96 -25.08 -72.15
C SER A 30 12.89 -25.24 -70.94
N PRO A 31 14.14 -25.73 -71.07
CA PRO A 31 15.07 -25.87 -69.95
C PRO A 31 15.24 -24.58 -69.14
N GLY A 32 15.13 -24.69 -67.81
CA GLY A 32 15.22 -23.54 -66.90
C GLY A 32 13.95 -22.68 -66.81
N GLN A 33 12.93 -22.96 -67.62
CA GLN A 33 11.63 -22.32 -67.50
C GLN A 33 11.00 -22.67 -66.14
N VAL A 34 10.40 -21.67 -65.49
CA VAL A 34 9.68 -21.82 -64.21
C VAL A 34 8.18 -21.72 -64.47
N GLU A 35 7.42 -22.59 -63.84
CA GLU A 35 5.95 -22.52 -63.80
C GLU A 35 5.47 -22.23 -62.39
N TYR A 36 4.47 -21.36 -62.27
CA TYR A 36 3.84 -20.98 -61.02
C TYR A 36 2.45 -21.59 -60.94
N GLY A 37 2.13 -22.19 -59.81
CA GLY A 37 0.85 -22.82 -59.51
C GLY A 37 0.04 -22.04 -58.48
N SER A 38 -0.86 -22.72 -57.79
CA SER A 38 -1.69 -22.15 -56.72
C SER A 38 -0.88 -21.79 -55.47
N SER A 39 -1.53 -21.09 -54.54
CA SER A 39 -0.99 -20.84 -53.20
C SER A 39 -0.72 -22.15 -52.44
N CYS A 40 0.34 -22.16 -51.63
CA CYS A 40 0.72 -23.28 -50.78
C CYS A 40 1.33 -22.79 -49.47
N GLY A 41 1.31 -23.65 -48.43
CA GLY A 41 2.03 -23.42 -47.18
C GLY A 41 1.74 -22.07 -46.53
N ASN A 42 2.79 -21.43 -46.02
CA ASN A 42 2.72 -20.12 -45.36
C ASN A 42 2.71 -18.99 -46.40
N CYS A 43 1.62 -18.79 -47.14
CA CYS A 43 1.52 -17.78 -48.22
C CYS A 43 2.53 -17.96 -49.38
N GLY A 44 3.11 -19.15 -49.52
CA GLY A 44 3.96 -19.48 -50.65
C GLY A 44 3.16 -19.71 -51.93
N THR A 45 3.88 -19.84 -53.04
CA THR A 45 3.33 -20.22 -54.34
C THR A 45 4.01 -21.49 -54.83
N LEU A 46 3.24 -22.46 -55.34
CA LEU A 46 3.83 -23.66 -55.91
C LEU A 46 4.66 -23.27 -57.13
N THR A 47 5.88 -23.77 -57.19
CA THR A 47 6.80 -23.58 -58.32
C THR A 47 7.37 -24.93 -58.75
N ARG A 48 7.63 -25.07 -60.04
CA ARG A 48 8.44 -26.16 -60.57
C ARG A 48 9.29 -25.66 -61.72
N THR A 49 10.49 -26.22 -61.83
CA THR A 49 11.46 -25.84 -62.86
C THR A 49 11.57 -26.94 -63.89
N CYS A 50 11.60 -26.56 -65.16
CA CYS A 50 11.84 -27.46 -66.26
C CYS A 50 13.31 -27.92 -66.25
N SER A 51 13.52 -29.23 -66.18
CA SER A 51 14.86 -29.83 -66.20
C SER A 51 15.55 -29.64 -67.55
N SER A 52 16.87 -29.88 -67.63
CA SER A 52 17.61 -29.92 -68.90
C SER A 52 17.13 -31.03 -69.85
N GLY A 53 16.38 -32.01 -69.34
CA GLY A 53 15.66 -33.03 -70.12
C GLY A 53 14.24 -32.61 -70.55
N CYS A 54 13.90 -31.33 -70.42
CA CYS A 54 12.71 -30.71 -71.02
C CYS A 54 11.39 -31.31 -70.52
N SER A 55 11.46 -31.75 -69.27
CA SER A 55 10.38 -32.31 -68.48
C SER A 55 10.26 -31.53 -67.18
N TRP A 56 9.02 -31.27 -66.76
CA TRP A 56 8.72 -30.58 -65.52
C TRP A 56 9.17 -31.41 -64.31
N GLY A 57 9.87 -30.77 -63.37
CA GLY A 57 10.12 -31.35 -62.06
C GLY A 57 8.86 -31.41 -61.17
N SER A 58 9.03 -31.93 -59.96
CA SER A 58 7.98 -31.92 -58.94
C SER A 58 7.65 -30.50 -58.48
N TRP A 59 6.39 -30.26 -58.15
CA TRP A 59 5.95 -29.01 -57.51
C TRP A 59 6.58 -28.86 -56.12
N GLN A 60 7.09 -27.67 -55.83
CA GLN A 60 7.64 -27.29 -54.54
C GLN A 60 7.04 -25.97 -54.10
N CYS A 61 6.79 -25.78 -52.81
CA CYS A 61 6.33 -24.49 -52.31
C CYS A 61 7.53 -23.54 -52.22
N ALA A 62 7.44 -22.36 -52.84
CA ALA A 62 8.48 -21.35 -52.79
C ALA A 62 7.92 -20.02 -52.27
N ASN A 63 8.82 -19.17 -51.75
CA ASN A 63 8.50 -17.87 -51.16
C ASN A 63 7.50 -17.97 -49.98
N GLU A 64 7.66 -18.98 -49.13
CA GLU A 64 6.89 -19.10 -47.89
C GLU A 64 7.28 -18.01 -46.90
N GLY A 65 6.27 -17.48 -46.20
CA GLY A 65 6.40 -16.61 -45.05
C GLY A 65 6.68 -17.38 -43.76
N LEU A 66 6.80 -16.61 -42.67
CA LEU A 66 7.22 -17.11 -41.37
C LEU A 66 6.15 -17.94 -40.65
N CYS A 67 4.87 -17.75 -40.99
CA CYS A 67 3.74 -18.36 -40.30
C CYS A 67 2.54 -18.55 -41.20
N ALA A 68 1.61 -19.43 -40.82
CA ALA A 68 0.35 -19.63 -41.53
C ALA A 68 -0.64 -18.50 -41.17
N PRO A 69 -1.42 -17.95 -42.13
CA PRO A 69 -2.34 -16.84 -41.86
C PRO A 69 -3.30 -17.14 -40.72
N ASN A 70 -3.52 -16.15 -39.85
CA ASN A 70 -4.37 -16.22 -38.65
C ASN A 70 -3.92 -17.22 -37.57
N SER A 71 -2.79 -17.91 -37.74
CA SER A 71 -2.18 -18.63 -36.63
C SER A 71 -1.81 -17.66 -35.51
N THR A 72 -1.76 -18.17 -34.28
CA THR A 72 -1.52 -17.37 -33.08
C THR A 72 -0.42 -18.02 -32.25
N GLN A 73 0.41 -17.22 -31.61
CA GLN A 73 1.45 -17.69 -30.70
C GLN A 73 1.71 -16.68 -29.59
N CYS A 74 2.37 -17.15 -28.53
CA CYS A 74 3.01 -16.29 -27.54
C CYS A 74 4.52 -16.31 -27.78
N SER A 75 5.09 -15.15 -28.14
CA SER A 75 6.53 -14.97 -28.26
C SER A 75 7.04 -14.35 -26.97
N GLY A 76 7.38 -15.20 -26.00
CA GLY A 76 7.50 -14.77 -24.61
C GLY A 76 6.13 -14.35 -24.08
N SER A 77 6.04 -13.13 -23.55
CA SER A 77 4.82 -12.54 -22.99
C SER A 77 3.95 -11.82 -24.03
N SER A 78 4.39 -11.69 -25.28
CA SER A 78 3.63 -10.98 -26.32
C SER A 78 2.83 -11.94 -27.22
N TYR A 79 1.53 -11.71 -27.30
CA TYR A 79 0.59 -12.40 -28.14
C TYR A 79 0.64 -11.87 -29.57
N GLN A 80 1.02 -12.77 -30.48
CA GLN A 80 1.15 -12.46 -31.90
C GLN A 80 0.13 -13.21 -32.71
N ARG A 81 -0.46 -12.50 -33.69
CA ARG A 81 -1.32 -13.09 -34.71
C ARG A 81 -0.65 -12.97 -36.08
N CYS A 82 -0.62 -14.06 -36.81
CA CYS A 82 -0.04 -14.09 -38.14
C CYS A 82 -0.94 -13.35 -39.13
N SER A 83 -0.39 -12.35 -39.81
CA SER A 83 -1.11 -11.56 -40.81
C SER A 83 -1.42 -12.36 -42.09
N SER A 84 -2.27 -11.80 -42.96
CA SER A 84 -2.50 -12.33 -44.31
C SER A 84 -1.25 -12.31 -45.21
N GLY A 85 -0.23 -11.55 -44.83
CA GLY A 85 1.09 -11.55 -45.47
C GLY A 85 2.06 -12.58 -44.89
N CYS A 86 1.58 -13.50 -44.04
CA CYS A 86 2.40 -14.55 -43.40
C CYS A 86 3.59 -14.04 -42.59
N ALA A 87 3.40 -12.91 -41.91
CA ALA A 87 4.32 -12.36 -40.93
C ALA A 87 3.60 -12.17 -39.58
N TRP A 88 4.32 -12.43 -38.49
CA TRP A 88 3.82 -12.21 -37.14
C TRP A 88 3.64 -10.72 -36.86
N GLN A 89 2.50 -10.37 -36.26
CA GLN A 89 2.17 -9.01 -35.83
C GLN A 89 1.69 -9.05 -34.38
N ASN A 90 2.00 -8.01 -33.60
CA ASN A 90 1.47 -7.89 -32.25
C ASN A 90 -0.06 -7.72 -32.32
N ALA A 91 -0.76 -8.49 -31.51
CA ALA A 91 -2.22 -8.51 -31.49
C ALA A 91 -2.78 -8.69 -30.08
N GLY A 92 -1.91 -8.69 -29.05
CA GLY A 92 -2.31 -8.88 -27.67
C GLY A 92 -2.87 -7.63 -27.01
N THR A 93 -3.47 -7.85 -25.86
CA THR A 93 -4.01 -6.80 -25.00
C THR A 93 -3.16 -6.70 -23.73
N ASP A 94 -2.51 -5.56 -23.56
CA ASP A 94 -1.71 -5.20 -22.38
C ASP A 94 -2.37 -3.97 -21.73
N ALA A 95 -3.29 -4.21 -20.81
CA ALA A 95 -4.20 -3.17 -20.29
C ALA A 95 -3.53 -2.30 -19.22
N ASP A 96 -2.66 -2.90 -18.44
CA ASP A 96 -1.84 -2.32 -17.35
C ASP A 96 -0.47 -1.82 -17.81
N SER A 97 -0.04 -2.17 -19.04
CA SER A 97 1.25 -1.78 -19.63
C SER A 97 2.47 -2.41 -18.93
N ASP A 98 2.33 -3.61 -18.38
CA ASP A 98 3.43 -4.37 -17.78
C ASP A 98 4.30 -5.12 -18.81
N GLY A 99 3.82 -5.21 -20.06
CA GLY A 99 4.49 -5.88 -21.17
C GLY A 99 4.10 -7.35 -21.37
N THR A 100 3.07 -7.83 -20.68
CA THR A 100 2.48 -9.17 -20.82
C THR A 100 1.06 -9.09 -21.36
N ASP A 101 0.81 -9.74 -22.48
CA ASP A 101 -0.51 -9.72 -23.10
C ASP A 101 -1.47 -10.71 -22.42
N TYR A 102 -2.72 -10.31 -22.18
CA TYR A 102 -3.81 -11.12 -21.60
C TYR A 102 -3.93 -12.51 -22.25
N GLU A 103 -3.84 -12.58 -23.57
CA GLU A 103 -3.96 -13.82 -24.34
C GLU A 103 -2.78 -14.78 -24.11
N CYS A 104 -1.69 -14.29 -23.53
CA CYS A 104 -0.53 -15.08 -23.10
C CYS A 104 -0.56 -15.41 -21.60
N GLY A 105 -1.72 -15.28 -20.98
CA GLY A 105 -1.98 -15.76 -19.62
C GLY A 105 -1.86 -14.69 -18.55
N ASP A 106 -1.76 -13.42 -18.94
CA ASP A 106 -1.92 -12.29 -18.03
C ASP A 106 -3.38 -12.20 -17.53
N SER A 107 -3.53 -11.90 -16.25
CA SER A 107 -4.81 -11.66 -15.60
C SER A 107 -4.78 -10.22 -15.14
N LEU A 108 -5.79 -9.44 -15.56
CA LEU A 108 -6.07 -8.01 -15.26
C LEU A 108 -6.13 -7.64 -13.75
N CYS A 109 -5.29 -8.25 -12.92
CA CYS A 109 -5.32 -8.27 -11.47
C CYS A 109 -4.27 -7.32 -10.88
N ASP A 110 -3.86 -6.32 -11.66
CA ASP A 110 -2.74 -5.48 -11.33
C ASP A 110 -3.12 -4.01 -11.50
N ASN A 111 -3.45 -3.38 -10.38
CA ASN A 111 -3.40 -1.92 -10.34
C ASN A 111 -1.95 -1.39 -10.38
N ALA A 112 -0.93 -2.22 -10.71
CA ALA A 112 0.48 -1.85 -10.85
C ALA A 112 1.34 -2.90 -11.59
N ALA A 113 2.18 -2.44 -12.52
CA ALA A 113 3.02 -3.26 -13.40
C ALA A 113 3.89 -4.34 -12.70
N GLY A 114 3.84 -5.58 -13.18
CA GLY A 114 4.90 -6.58 -12.98
C GLY A 114 4.53 -7.91 -12.31
N VAL A 115 3.25 -8.24 -12.10
CA VAL A 115 2.82 -9.55 -11.54
C VAL A 115 2.10 -10.38 -12.60
N TYR A 116 2.84 -11.23 -13.29
CA TYR A 116 2.29 -12.18 -14.27
C TYR A 116 1.88 -13.51 -13.60
N ASN A 117 1.02 -14.30 -14.26
CA ASN A 117 0.39 -15.50 -13.67
C ASN A 117 1.34 -16.60 -13.15
N SER A 118 2.64 -16.54 -13.45
CA SER A 118 3.64 -17.45 -12.86
C SER A 118 4.44 -16.86 -11.69
N THR A 119 4.31 -15.57 -11.41
CA THR A 119 4.82 -14.91 -10.19
C THR A 119 3.76 -14.75 -9.10
N LYS A 120 2.51 -15.11 -9.39
CA LYS A 120 1.44 -15.15 -8.39
C LYS A 120 1.84 -16.03 -7.21
N THR A 121 1.63 -15.52 -6.01
CA THR A 121 1.78 -16.29 -4.78
C THR A 121 0.41 -16.57 -4.18
N SER A 122 0.27 -17.70 -3.50
CA SER A 122 -0.83 -17.93 -2.58
C SER A 122 -0.18 -18.45 -1.29
N PRO A 123 0.00 -17.60 -0.26
CA PRO A 123 -0.61 -16.27 0.02
C PRO A 123 0.18 -15.06 -0.52
N GLU A 124 -0.27 -13.81 -0.31
CA GLU A 124 0.54 -12.60 -0.55
C GLU A 124 1.84 -12.65 0.27
N MET A 125 2.99 -12.58 -0.40
CA MET A 125 4.31 -12.71 0.25
C MET A 125 5.12 -11.41 0.28
N SER A 126 4.77 -10.43 -0.55
CA SER A 126 5.50 -9.16 -0.68
C SER A 126 4.64 -8.00 -0.19
N CYS A 127 4.46 -7.91 1.11
CA CYS A 127 3.52 -6.99 1.74
C CYS A 127 3.94 -5.50 1.81
N ALA A 128 4.79 -5.04 0.91
CA ALA A 128 5.25 -3.64 0.88
C ALA A 128 5.71 -3.17 -0.51
N ASP A 129 5.37 -3.89 -1.58
CA ASP A 129 5.78 -3.56 -2.94
C ASP A 129 4.69 -2.84 -3.75
N GLY A 130 3.48 -2.69 -3.18
CA GLY A 130 2.36 -2.02 -3.83
C GLY A 130 1.61 -2.91 -4.81
N LEU A 131 1.89 -4.22 -4.84
CA LEU A 131 1.35 -5.17 -5.82
C LEU A 131 0.44 -6.20 -5.15
N ASP A 132 -0.72 -6.45 -5.74
CA ASP A 132 -1.63 -7.54 -5.35
C ASP A 132 -1.09 -8.89 -5.90
N ASN A 133 -0.18 -9.50 -5.14
CA ASN A 133 0.56 -10.68 -5.60
C ASN A 133 -0.26 -11.98 -5.61
N ASN A 134 -1.40 -12.02 -4.92
CA ASN A 134 -2.32 -13.17 -4.87
C ASN A 134 -3.58 -12.97 -5.74
N CYS A 135 -3.79 -11.74 -6.23
CA CYS A 135 -4.86 -11.30 -7.11
C CYS A 135 -6.27 -11.40 -6.49
N ASP A 136 -6.40 -11.12 -5.19
CA ASP A 136 -7.68 -11.17 -4.48
C ASP A 136 -8.38 -9.80 -4.35
N GLY A 137 -7.71 -8.74 -4.78
CA GLY A 137 -8.23 -7.37 -4.85
C GLY A 137 -7.71 -6.44 -3.76
N GLU A 138 -6.91 -6.92 -2.82
CA GLU A 138 -6.21 -6.11 -1.82
C GLU A 138 -4.69 -6.24 -2.01
N ALA A 139 -3.91 -5.30 -1.47
CA ALA A 139 -2.45 -5.32 -1.61
C ALA A 139 -1.76 -4.83 -0.33
N ASP A 140 -0.55 -5.32 -0.09
CA ASP A 140 0.28 -4.96 1.06
C ASP A 140 -0.50 -5.08 2.39
N CYS A 141 -0.43 -4.05 3.25
CA CYS A 141 -1.14 -4.03 4.53
C CYS A 141 -2.66 -3.92 4.44
N ALA A 142 -3.22 -3.67 3.25
CA ALA A 142 -4.65 -3.77 3.05
C ALA A 142 -5.09 -5.25 2.99
N ASP A 143 -4.22 -6.13 2.54
CA ASP A 143 -4.47 -7.57 2.45
C ASP A 143 -4.39 -8.26 3.82
N ALA A 144 -5.28 -9.22 4.02
CA ALA A 144 -5.33 -10.07 5.20
C ALA A 144 -4.20 -11.11 5.26
N ASP A 145 -3.65 -11.53 4.12
CA ASP A 145 -2.49 -12.42 4.01
C ASP A 145 -1.20 -11.76 4.56
N CYS A 146 -1.18 -10.44 4.56
CA CYS A 146 -0.13 -9.61 5.13
C CYS A 146 -0.34 -9.25 6.60
N ALA A 147 -1.41 -9.78 7.23
CA ALA A 147 -1.71 -9.51 8.62
C ALA A 147 -0.53 -9.87 9.54
N GLY A 148 -0.25 -8.95 10.46
CA GLY A 148 0.69 -9.15 11.54
C GLY A 148 -0.02 -9.51 12.84
N GLY A 149 0.66 -9.23 13.94
CA GLY A 149 0.06 -9.36 15.25
C GLY A 149 0.67 -8.40 16.27
N ILE A 150 -0.06 -8.18 17.35
CA ILE A 150 0.42 -7.46 18.51
C ILE A 150 0.38 -8.42 19.70
N THR A 151 1.49 -8.53 20.40
CA THR A 151 1.56 -9.25 21.68
C THR A 151 2.10 -8.34 22.77
N GLY A 152 1.85 -8.72 24.01
CA GLY A 152 2.41 -8.02 25.15
C GLY A 152 1.89 -8.50 26.48
N THR A 153 2.28 -7.79 27.52
CA THR A 153 1.84 -7.99 28.90
C THR A 153 1.29 -6.69 29.46
N VAL A 154 0.25 -6.79 30.28
CA VAL A 154 -0.34 -5.69 31.05
C VAL A 154 -0.07 -5.89 32.54
N GLU A 155 0.51 -4.89 33.17
CA GLU A 155 0.77 -4.81 34.61
C GLU A 155 0.20 -3.50 35.18
N ASN A 156 -0.08 -3.51 36.48
CA ASN A 156 -0.42 -2.31 37.22
C ASN A 156 0.83 -1.62 37.79
N GLY A 157 0.64 -0.47 38.46
CA GLY A 157 1.72 0.29 39.10
C GLY A 157 2.54 -0.48 40.15
N ASP A 158 2.00 -1.56 40.72
CA ASP A 158 2.67 -2.45 41.68
C ASP A 158 3.43 -3.62 41.00
N ASN A 159 3.51 -3.61 39.66
CA ASN A 159 4.04 -4.70 38.83
C ASN A 159 3.27 -6.02 38.95
N ALA A 160 2.01 -5.98 39.40
CA ALA A 160 1.12 -7.12 39.35
C ALA A 160 0.47 -7.23 37.97
N THR A 161 0.41 -8.44 37.41
CA THR A 161 -0.22 -8.70 36.12
C THR A 161 -1.72 -8.46 36.19
N VAL A 162 -2.28 -7.78 35.19
CA VAL A 162 -3.72 -7.49 35.14
C VAL A 162 -4.41 -8.50 34.23
N GLN A 163 -5.22 -9.36 34.83
CA GLN A 163 -6.05 -10.34 34.13
C GLN A 163 -7.34 -9.69 33.59
N ASP A 164 -7.84 -10.22 32.48
CA ASP A 164 -9.12 -9.86 31.86
C ASP A 164 -9.22 -8.37 31.45
N ALA A 165 -8.08 -7.69 31.27
CA ALA A 165 -8.02 -6.35 30.69
C ALA A 165 -8.24 -6.43 29.17
N THR A 166 -9.00 -5.50 28.62
CA THR A 166 -9.23 -5.40 27.18
C THR A 166 -8.20 -4.48 26.57
N VAL A 167 -7.42 -4.99 25.62
CA VAL A 167 -6.49 -4.21 24.79
C VAL A 167 -7.14 -4.05 23.42
N SER A 168 -7.29 -2.81 22.97
CA SER A 168 -7.87 -2.45 21.67
C SER A 168 -6.83 -1.77 20.80
N ALA A 169 -6.67 -2.22 19.55
CA ALA A 169 -5.89 -1.53 18.53
C ALA A 169 -6.80 -0.62 17.70
N LEU A 170 -6.52 0.68 17.69
CA LEU A 170 -7.31 1.68 17.00
C LEU A 170 -6.53 2.29 15.83
N SER A 171 -7.21 2.47 14.70
CA SER A 171 -6.77 3.34 13.60
C SER A 171 -7.70 4.56 13.56
N GLY A 172 -7.15 5.73 13.90
CA GLY A 172 -7.98 6.91 14.17
C GLY A 172 -8.93 6.65 15.35
N THR A 173 -10.24 6.69 15.09
CA THR A 173 -11.30 6.43 16.09
C THR A 173 -11.91 5.03 15.97
N THR A 174 -11.46 4.22 15.01
CA THR A 174 -12.04 2.90 14.72
C THR A 174 -11.23 1.81 15.38
N THR A 175 -11.90 0.91 16.12
CA THR A 175 -11.28 -0.29 16.67
C THR A 175 -11.11 -1.33 15.57
N GLN A 176 -9.85 -1.72 15.31
CA GLN A 176 -9.48 -2.69 14.29
C GLN A 176 -9.40 -4.11 14.85
N ALA A 177 -8.88 -4.25 16.07
CA ALA A 177 -8.75 -5.53 16.75
C ALA A 177 -8.81 -5.35 18.26
N THR A 178 -9.18 -6.41 18.97
CA THR A 178 -9.19 -6.45 20.43
C THR A 178 -8.66 -7.78 20.95
N ALA A 179 -8.01 -7.78 22.11
CA ALA A 179 -7.69 -8.98 22.87
C ALA A 179 -7.92 -8.77 24.36
N THR A 180 -8.14 -9.87 25.07
CA THR A 180 -8.28 -9.89 26.53
C THR A 180 -7.04 -10.53 27.13
N THR A 181 -6.49 -9.93 28.19
CA THR A 181 -5.34 -10.49 28.90
C THR A 181 -5.72 -11.76 29.65
N ASN A 182 -4.83 -12.76 29.63
CA ASN A 182 -5.01 -13.98 30.42
C ASN A 182 -4.58 -13.80 31.88
N SER A 183 -4.59 -14.88 32.67
CA SER A 183 -4.18 -14.90 34.08
C SER A 183 -2.72 -14.49 34.34
N SER A 184 -1.86 -14.49 33.31
CA SER A 184 -0.49 -13.98 33.37
C SER A 184 -0.35 -12.55 32.82
N GLY A 185 -1.47 -11.85 32.60
CA GLY A 185 -1.50 -10.51 32.04
C GLY A 185 -1.12 -10.43 30.56
N LYS A 186 -0.94 -11.58 29.88
CA LYS A 186 -0.50 -11.60 28.47
C LYS A 186 -1.68 -11.47 27.53
N TYR A 187 -1.50 -10.72 26.45
CA TYR A 187 -2.45 -10.61 25.35
C TYR A 187 -1.77 -10.88 24.01
N ALA A 188 -2.57 -11.30 23.05
CA ALA A 188 -2.18 -11.45 21.65
C ALA A 188 -3.41 -11.15 20.77
N MET A 189 -3.23 -10.34 19.74
CA MET A 189 -4.24 -10.06 18.72
C MET A 189 -3.62 -10.13 17.33
N ALA A 190 -4.35 -10.69 16.37
CA ALA A 190 -4.05 -10.53 14.95
C ALA A 190 -4.65 -9.21 14.47
N VAL A 191 -3.89 -8.48 13.66
CA VAL A 191 -4.33 -7.21 13.06
C VAL A 191 -3.52 -7.02 11.78
N ASN A 192 -4.10 -6.37 10.78
CA ASN A 192 -3.36 -6.00 9.57
C ASN A 192 -2.09 -5.23 9.94
N CYS A 193 -1.08 -5.26 9.08
CA CYS A 193 0.08 -4.41 9.31
C CYS A 193 -0.30 -2.93 9.18
N GLY A 194 0.48 -2.06 9.81
CA GLY A 194 0.17 -0.64 9.90
C GLY A 194 0.56 -0.02 11.23
N THR A 195 0.02 1.16 11.52
CA THR A 195 0.29 1.89 12.76
C THR A 195 -1.00 2.07 13.55
N TYR A 196 -0.96 1.73 14.84
CA TYR A 196 -2.12 1.74 15.71
C TYR A 196 -1.86 2.48 17.02
N ASN A 197 -2.91 3.07 17.57
CA ASN A 197 -2.96 3.46 18.97
C ASN A 197 -3.54 2.31 19.77
N LEU A 198 -2.84 1.85 20.81
CA LEU A 198 -3.34 0.81 21.69
C LEU A 198 -3.99 1.43 22.92
N VAL A 199 -5.24 1.06 23.19
CA VAL A 199 -5.96 1.45 24.40
C VAL A 199 -6.17 0.21 25.25
N VAL A 200 -5.66 0.22 26.47
CA VAL A 200 -5.95 -0.80 27.46
C VAL A 200 -6.97 -0.28 28.46
N SER A 201 -8.00 -1.09 28.73
CA SER A 201 -9.08 -0.73 29.65
C SER A 201 -9.50 -1.91 30.52
N ARG A 202 -9.87 -1.58 31.76
CA ARG A 202 -10.37 -2.52 32.77
C ARG A 202 -11.11 -1.70 33.83
N GLU A 203 -12.23 -2.20 34.36
CA GLU A 203 -13.16 -1.41 35.21
C GLU A 203 -12.50 -0.78 36.44
N GLU A 204 -11.50 -1.44 37.02
CA GLU A 204 -10.83 -0.97 38.24
C GLU A 204 -9.68 0.04 37.97
N TYR A 205 -9.36 0.30 36.71
CA TYR A 205 -8.19 1.09 36.30
C TYR A 205 -8.57 2.25 35.36
N ALA A 206 -7.78 3.32 35.40
CA ALA A 206 -7.87 4.36 34.40
C ALA A 206 -7.42 3.80 33.03
N PRO A 207 -8.15 4.07 31.93
CA PRO A 207 -7.74 3.60 30.62
C PRO A 207 -6.43 4.28 30.21
N LEU A 208 -5.54 3.51 29.60
CA LEU A 208 -4.23 3.98 29.18
C LEU A 208 -4.07 3.81 27.68
N THR A 209 -3.59 4.86 27.01
CA THR A 209 -3.34 4.86 25.58
C THR A 209 -1.84 4.89 25.31
N LYS A 210 -1.39 4.05 24.38
CA LYS A 210 -0.04 4.05 23.84
C LYS A 210 -0.11 4.28 22.34
N GLU A 211 0.47 5.39 21.89
CA GLU A 211 0.35 5.84 20.51
C GLU A 211 1.43 5.26 19.60
N ASN A 212 1.14 5.24 18.29
CA ASN A 212 2.10 4.96 17.23
C ASN A 212 2.80 3.58 17.33
N VAL A 213 2.04 2.54 17.69
CA VAL A 213 2.53 1.16 17.67
C VAL A 213 2.54 0.64 16.24
N VAL A 214 3.73 0.36 15.71
CA VAL A 214 3.93 -0.14 14.35
C VAL A 214 3.88 -1.67 14.33
N VAL A 215 3.01 -2.22 13.49
CA VAL A 215 2.88 -3.66 13.22
C VAL A 215 3.48 -3.93 11.84
N PRO A 216 4.61 -4.65 11.76
CA PRO A 216 5.18 -5.06 10.49
C PRO A 216 4.33 -6.17 9.81
N PRO A 217 4.37 -6.26 8.47
CA PRO A 217 3.69 -7.34 7.74
C PRO A 217 4.17 -8.71 8.18
N GLN A 218 3.23 -9.67 8.26
CA GLN A 218 3.48 -11.08 8.55
C GLN A 218 4.34 -11.33 9.80
N SER A 219 4.36 -10.39 10.74
CA SER A 219 5.24 -10.41 11.90
C SER A 219 4.54 -9.82 13.12
N GLN A 220 5.11 -10.08 14.30
CA GLN A 220 4.54 -9.66 15.58
C GLN A 220 5.27 -8.45 16.14
N ALA A 221 4.51 -7.42 16.50
CA ALA A 221 4.97 -6.32 17.31
C ALA A 221 4.75 -6.65 18.80
N THR A 222 5.79 -6.48 19.61
CA THR A 222 5.65 -6.58 21.08
C THR A 222 5.41 -5.19 21.66
N SER A 223 4.27 -4.99 22.31
CA SER A 223 3.96 -3.76 23.04
C SER A 223 3.53 -4.08 24.46
N ASN A 224 4.39 -3.76 25.42
CA ASN A 224 4.08 -3.94 26.83
C ASN A 224 3.43 -2.70 27.44
N PHE A 225 2.54 -2.95 28.40
CA PHE A 225 1.94 -2.00 29.32
C PHE A 225 2.44 -2.31 30.74
N THR A 226 3.67 -1.90 31.03
CA THR A 226 4.39 -2.24 32.27
C THR A 226 5.09 -1.02 32.83
N SER A 227 5.45 -1.05 34.12
CA SER A 227 6.24 0.03 34.73
C SER A 227 7.59 0.20 34.05
N SER A 228 8.22 -0.90 33.60
CA SER A 228 9.48 -0.87 32.85
C SER A 228 9.38 -0.21 31.47
N SER A 229 8.16 -0.10 30.93
CA SER A 229 7.89 0.64 29.68
C SER A 229 7.26 2.01 29.93
N ASN A 230 7.09 2.43 31.19
CA ASN A 230 6.35 3.63 31.60
C ASN A 230 4.88 3.64 31.14
N TYR A 231 4.26 2.47 31.01
CA TYR A 231 2.87 2.30 30.56
C TYR A 231 2.09 1.33 31.47
N SER A 232 2.23 1.44 32.80
CA SER A 232 1.45 0.61 33.73
C SER A 232 0.06 1.19 34.02
N LEU A 233 -0.91 0.31 34.26
CA LEU A 233 -2.26 0.71 34.64
C LEU A 233 -2.30 1.23 36.08
N MET A 234 -2.96 2.36 36.28
CA MET A 234 -3.18 2.96 37.59
C MET A 234 -4.62 2.73 38.04
N ALA A 235 -4.80 2.22 39.26
CA ALA A 235 -6.14 1.98 39.79
C ALA A 235 -6.91 3.30 39.89
N LEU A 236 -8.22 3.29 39.61
CA LEU A 236 -9.03 4.49 39.66
C LEU A 236 -8.90 5.18 41.03
N GLY A 237 -8.73 6.50 41.02
CA GLY A 237 -8.53 7.27 42.26
C GLY A 237 -7.09 7.29 42.79
N SER A 238 -6.15 6.56 42.19
CA SER A 238 -4.73 6.63 42.56
C SER A 238 -4.15 8.00 42.23
N CYS A 239 -3.33 8.54 43.12
CA CYS A 239 -2.74 9.87 42.96
C CYS A 239 -1.65 9.90 41.87
N GLU A 240 -1.74 10.91 41.03
CA GLU A 240 -0.78 11.21 39.98
C GLU A 240 0.18 12.31 40.43
N SER A 241 1.30 12.47 39.72
CA SER A 241 2.35 13.43 40.08
C SER A 241 1.93 14.89 40.03
N ASP A 242 0.86 15.20 39.29
CA ASP A 242 0.22 16.51 39.17
C ASP A 242 -0.98 16.68 40.12
N CYS A 243 -1.06 15.83 41.14
CA CYS A 243 -2.07 15.87 42.20
C CYS A 243 -3.51 15.57 41.75
N THR A 244 -3.73 15.18 40.50
CA THR A 244 -4.98 14.57 40.04
C THR A 244 -5.04 13.11 40.46
N THR A 245 -6.15 12.47 40.12
CA THR A 245 -6.32 11.04 40.34
C THR A 245 -6.56 10.33 39.03
N ALA A 246 -5.97 9.15 38.86
CA ALA A 246 -6.16 8.31 37.69
C ALA A 246 -7.66 8.17 37.35
N GLY A 247 -8.01 8.60 36.14
CA GLY A 247 -9.40 8.65 35.64
C GLY A 247 -10.16 9.96 35.91
N SER A 248 -9.52 11.01 36.44
CA SER A 248 -10.15 12.31 36.70
C SER A 248 -9.16 13.48 36.67
N ASP A 249 -9.49 14.54 35.91
CA ASP A 249 -8.71 15.80 35.88
C ASP A 249 -8.84 16.67 37.15
N LEU A 250 -9.44 16.14 38.22
CA LEU A 250 -9.67 16.88 39.46
C LEU A 250 -8.56 16.64 40.45
N ILE A 251 -7.99 17.73 40.94
CA ILE A 251 -6.98 17.74 42.00
C ILE A 251 -7.60 17.25 43.30
N ARG A 252 -6.89 16.39 44.03
CA ARG A 252 -7.28 15.93 45.37
C ARG A 252 -6.24 16.33 46.40
N ALA A 253 -6.69 17.04 47.45
CA ALA A 253 -5.80 17.40 48.56
C ALA A 253 -5.18 16.17 49.25
N SER A 254 -5.85 15.01 49.20
CA SER A 254 -5.34 13.75 49.75
C SER A 254 -4.12 13.20 49.00
N CYS A 255 -3.80 13.73 47.81
CA CYS A 255 -2.64 13.33 47.04
C CYS A 255 -1.35 14.06 47.44
N ASP A 256 -1.42 14.99 48.40
CA ASP A 256 -0.23 15.69 48.89
C ASP A 256 0.85 14.69 49.33
N THR A 257 2.06 14.86 48.82
CA THR A 257 3.24 13.98 49.00
C THR A 257 3.15 12.59 48.38
N VAL A 258 2.06 12.24 47.70
CA VAL A 258 1.88 10.94 47.05
C VAL A 258 2.38 11.02 45.62
N ASN A 259 3.21 10.04 45.20
CA ASN A 259 3.66 9.89 43.81
C ASN A 259 4.29 11.16 43.19
N GLY A 260 4.99 11.96 44.01
CA GLY A 260 5.65 13.20 43.58
C GLY A 260 4.75 14.44 43.54
N CYS A 261 3.44 14.32 43.80
CA CYS A 261 2.57 15.47 44.02
C CYS A 261 2.99 16.24 45.28
N GLY A 262 2.97 17.57 45.19
CA GLY A 262 3.19 18.45 46.33
C GLY A 262 2.43 19.76 46.19
N PHE A 263 1.75 20.15 47.25
CA PHE A 263 1.18 21.48 47.40
C PHE A 263 2.17 22.42 48.08
N TYR A 264 1.96 23.74 47.97
CA TYR A 264 2.77 24.72 48.69
C TYR A 264 2.71 24.50 50.21
N ASP A 265 1.49 24.29 50.73
CA ASP A 265 1.20 23.91 52.11
C ASP A 265 -0.21 23.29 52.22
N ALA A 266 -0.62 22.97 53.45
CA ALA A 266 -1.94 22.40 53.74
C ALA A 266 -3.10 23.34 53.36
N LEU A 267 -2.90 24.67 53.38
CA LEU A 267 -3.94 25.63 53.00
C LEU A 267 -4.12 25.64 51.47
N ALA A 268 -3.02 25.59 50.72
CA ALA A 268 -3.06 25.44 49.26
C ALA A 268 -3.72 24.11 48.86
N ALA A 269 -3.42 23.01 49.55
CA ALA A 269 -4.07 21.72 49.32
C ALA A 269 -5.59 21.81 49.50
N GLN A 270 -6.07 22.43 50.59
CA GLN A 270 -7.50 22.63 50.81
C GLN A 270 -8.14 23.54 49.76
N ALA A 271 -7.49 24.65 49.40
CA ALA A 271 -8.00 25.61 48.42
C ALA A 271 -8.11 24.99 47.01
N CYS A 272 -7.16 24.12 46.65
CA CYS A 272 -7.08 23.46 45.36
C CYS A 272 -7.86 22.15 45.25
N ASN A 273 -8.43 21.66 46.35
CA ASN A 273 -9.24 20.45 46.32
C ASN A 273 -10.42 20.59 45.35
N LEU A 274 -10.58 19.60 44.45
CA LEU A 274 -11.56 19.59 43.36
C LEU A 274 -11.38 20.70 42.30
N ALA A 275 -10.23 21.38 42.28
CA ALA A 275 -9.87 22.27 41.18
C ALA A 275 -9.27 21.46 40.01
N LYS A 276 -9.24 22.07 38.82
CA LYS A 276 -8.40 21.58 37.72
C LYS A 276 -7.01 22.19 37.81
N THR A 277 -6.04 21.53 37.19
CA THR A 277 -4.68 22.06 37.01
C THR A 277 -4.71 23.44 36.32
N GLY A 278 -3.89 24.37 36.82
CA GLY A 278 -3.81 25.76 36.35
C GLY A 278 -4.92 26.70 36.84
N TRP A 279 -5.89 26.21 37.63
CA TRP A 279 -6.94 27.08 38.19
C TRP A 279 -6.42 27.94 39.33
N PHE A 280 -6.85 29.19 39.38
CA PHE A 280 -6.60 30.07 40.53
C PHE A 280 -7.66 29.89 41.60
N ARG A 281 -7.21 29.83 42.86
CA ARG A 281 -8.05 29.68 44.05
C ARG A 281 -7.68 30.71 45.10
N ASN A 282 -8.69 31.16 45.86
CA ASN A 282 -8.45 32.05 46.99
C ASN A 282 -7.53 31.35 48.00
N TYR A 283 -6.45 32.03 48.37
CA TYR A 283 -5.49 31.59 49.38
C TYR A 283 -5.47 32.64 50.49
N GLY A 284 -6.15 32.35 51.60
CA GLY A 284 -6.37 33.34 52.65
C GLY A 284 -7.16 34.58 52.18
N THR A 285 -6.90 35.72 52.80
CA THR A 285 -7.67 36.96 52.59
C THR A 285 -7.16 37.80 51.41
N THR A 286 -5.83 37.95 51.27
CA THR A 286 -5.22 38.84 50.27
C THR A 286 -4.57 38.11 49.11
N GLN A 287 -4.42 36.78 49.16
CA GLN A 287 -3.65 36.00 48.20
C GLN A 287 -4.50 35.01 47.40
N GLU A 288 -3.95 34.55 46.27
CA GLU A 288 -4.47 33.47 45.44
C GLU A 288 -3.34 32.48 45.13
N VAL A 289 -3.70 31.24 44.83
CA VAL A 289 -2.74 30.17 44.48
C VAL A 289 -3.15 29.52 43.17
N GLU A 290 -2.17 29.19 42.32
CA GLU A 290 -2.38 28.38 41.11
C GLU A 290 -2.33 26.90 41.49
N CYS A 291 -3.36 26.14 41.15
CA CYS A 291 -3.45 24.74 41.55
C CYS A 291 -2.67 23.82 40.59
N PRO A 292 -2.01 22.76 41.10
CA PRO A 292 -1.88 22.37 42.51
C PRO A 292 -0.66 22.99 43.22
N SER A 293 0.42 23.27 42.48
CA SER A 293 1.76 23.52 43.05
C SER A 293 2.24 24.97 42.91
N GLY A 294 1.35 25.91 42.58
CA GLY A 294 1.69 27.33 42.49
C GLY A 294 2.08 27.92 43.85
N ILE A 295 2.99 28.88 43.84
CA ILE A 295 3.32 29.66 45.04
C ILE A 295 2.22 30.70 45.24
N PRO A 296 1.65 30.85 46.46
CA PRO A 296 0.68 31.90 46.76
C PRO A 296 1.19 33.28 46.36
N ARG A 297 0.34 34.04 45.66
CA ARG A 297 0.62 35.39 45.19
C ARG A 297 -0.48 36.34 45.62
N GLU A 298 -0.17 37.63 45.75
CA GLU A 298 -1.21 38.64 46.03
C GLU A 298 -2.29 38.59 44.96
N LYS A 299 -3.56 38.62 45.39
CA LYS A 299 -4.71 38.66 44.49
C LYS A 299 -4.50 39.81 43.52
N SER A 300 -4.59 39.52 42.23
CA SER A 300 -4.67 40.57 41.24
C SER A 300 -5.90 41.41 41.56
N SER A 301 -5.69 42.66 42.01
CA SER A 301 -6.77 43.61 42.21
C SER A 301 -7.46 43.82 40.87
N LEU A 302 -8.78 43.65 40.83
CA LEU A 302 -9.59 44.01 39.67
C LEU A 302 -9.43 45.52 39.41
N ALA A 303 -8.51 45.87 38.51
CA ALA A 303 -8.20 47.27 38.22
C ALA A 303 -9.27 47.92 37.33
N ALA A 304 -9.96 47.13 36.51
CA ALA A 304 -11.04 47.57 35.63
C ALA A 304 -11.89 46.37 35.19
N THR A 305 -13.20 46.60 35.05
CA THR A 305 -14.16 45.67 34.42
C THR A 305 -14.62 46.28 33.10
N VAL A 306 -14.60 45.49 32.02
CA VAL A 306 -15.17 45.88 30.72
C VAL A 306 -16.37 44.99 30.45
N THR A 307 -17.54 45.60 30.29
CA THR A 307 -18.80 44.89 30.03
C THR A 307 -19.40 45.42 28.73
N CYS A 308 -19.75 44.52 27.80
CA CYS A 308 -20.38 44.87 26.54
C CYS A 308 -21.90 44.70 26.65
N GLY A 309 -22.68 45.74 26.31
CA GLY A 309 -24.15 45.68 26.32
C GLY A 309 -24.73 44.86 25.15
N SER A 310 -23.95 44.70 24.08
CA SER A 310 -24.17 43.79 22.95
C SER A 310 -22.83 43.60 22.22
N GLY A 311 -22.67 42.50 21.47
CA GLY A 311 -21.40 42.18 20.78
C GLY A 311 -20.45 41.30 21.58
N ASN A 312 -19.32 40.95 20.97
CA ASN A 312 -18.28 40.09 21.56
C ASN A 312 -17.17 40.94 22.20
N LEU A 313 -16.62 40.44 23.31
CA LEU A 313 -15.43 41.04 23.91
C LEU A 313 -14.19 40.56 23.16
N ALA A 314 -13.54 41.46 22.43
CA ALA A 314 -12.22 41.22 21.84
C ALA A 314 -11.13 41.59 22.86
N LYS A 315 -10.20 40.66 23.12
CA LYS A 315 -9.08 40.87 24.05
C LYS A 315 -7.76 40.63 23.32
N SER A 316 -6.86 41.61 23.40
CA SER A 316 -5.47 41.49 22.97
C SER A 316 -4.54 41.82 24.12
N SER A 317 -3.37 41.19 24.18
CA SER A 317 -2.35 41.53 25.18
C SER A 317 -0.95 41.51 24.63
N ALA A 318 -0.11 42.43 25.08
CA ALA A 318 1.30 42.54 24.73
C ALA A 318 2.13 42.88 25.98
N ILE A 319 3.41 42.51 25.98
CA ILE A 319 4.36 42.98 26.99
C ILE A 319 4.92 44.34 26.52
N VAL A 320 4.80 45.38 27.34
CA VAL A 320 5.30 46.73 27.05
C VAL A 320 6.18 47.23 28.20
N LEU A 321 7.04 48.22 27.95
CA LEU A 321 7.82 48.87 28.99
C LEU A 321 7.08 50.11 29.50
N TYR A 322 6.68 50.12 30.77
CA TYR A 322 6.11 51.27 31.45
C TYR A 322 7.05 51.74 32.56
N LYS A 323 7.55 52.98 32.45
CA LYS A 323 8.56 53.56 33.36
C LYS A 323 9.79 52.64 33.56
N GLY A 324 10.26 52.04 32.47
CA GLY A 324 11.44 51.16 32.46
C GLY A 324 11.20 49.76 33.03
N LYS A 325 9.96 49.39 33.38
CA LYS A 325 9.61 48.04 33.84
C LYS A 325 8.71 47.33 32.83
N PRO A 326 8.93 46.04 32.53
CA PRO A 326 8.05 45.27 31.66
C PRO A 326 6.71 45.03 32.37
N VAL A 327 5.62 45.37 31.69
CA VAL A 327 4.23 45.19 32.16
C VAL A 327 3.39 44.56 31.05
N LYS A 328 2.41 43.74 31.43
CA LYS A 328 1.45 43.16 30.48
C LYS A 328 0.33 44.16 30.20
N LEU A 329 0.33 44.78 29.02
CA LEU A 329 -0.78 45.58 28.53
C LEU A 329 -1.88 44.66 28.04
N VAL A 330 -3.10 44.87 28.52
CA VAL A 330 -4.30 44.17 28.05
C VAL A 330 -5.24 45.23 27.47
N VAL A 331 -5.59 45.09 26.20
CA VAL A 331 -6.59 45.92 25.52
C VAL A 331 -7.83 45.07 25.33
N ALA A 332 -8.96 45.57 25.82
CA ALA A 332 -10.26 44.91 25.65
C ALA A 332 -11.23 45.90 25.01
N SER A 333 -11.93 45.48 23.97
CA SER A 333 -12.94 46.29 23.27
C SER A 333 -14.18 45.46 22.97
N CYS A 334 -15.34 46.12 22.97
CA CYS A 334 -16.58 45.55 22.47
C CYS A 334 -16.62 45.67 20.95
N GLY A 335 -16.90 44.58 20.24
CA GLY A 335 -17.05 44.51 18.80
C GLY A 335 -18.39 43.91 18.39
#